data_AF-A0A8J5VCE0-F1
#
_entry.id   AF-A0A8J5VCE0-F1
#
_cell.length_a   1.000
_cell.length_b   1.000
_cell.length_c   1.000
_cell.angle_alpha   90.00
_cell.angle_beta   90.00
_cell.angle_gamma   90.00
#
_symmetry.space_group_name_H-M   'P 1'
#
loop_
_entity.id
_entity.type
_entity.pdbx_description
1 polymer ?
#
loop_
_entity_poly.entity_id
_entity_poly.type
_entity_poly.pdbx_seq_one_letter_code
_entity_poly.pdbx_strand_id
1 'polypeptide(L)'
;MYCTPCSLNYTFILKVETLDADQSLIIKKLNLESKIRPIHRHKGSQDKLNPSKIYFRQLTQQQISELYNKYKLDFEMFDYSAEIYYSYASDFFQYIDY
;
A
#
# COMPACT_ATOMS: atom_id res chain seq x y z
N MET A 1 -19.30 10.06 -15.32
CA MET A 1 -18.49 9.10 -14.55
C MET A 1 -19.25 8.78 -13.28
N TYR A 2 -19.69 7.52 -13.10
CA TYR A 2 -20.37 7.08 -11.89
C TYR A 2 -19.31 6.63 -10.88
N CYS A 3 -19.21 7.32 -9.74
CA CYS A 3 -18.41 6.87 -8.60
C CYS A 3 -19.35 6.33 -7.52
N THR A 4 -19.79 5.08 -7.67
CA THR A 4 -20.57 4.38 -6.63
C THR A 4 -19.83 4.32 -5.28
N PRO A 5 -18.48 4.17 -5.23
CA PRO A 5 -17.75 4.30 -3.97
C PRO A 5 -17.96 5.65 -3.27
N CYS A 6 -18.07 6.74 -4.03
CA CYS A 6 -18.19 8.10 -3.47
C CYS A 6 -19.56 8.37 -2.82
N SER A 7 -20.58 7.55 -3.10
CA SER A 7 -21.93 7.71 -2.54
C SER A 7 -22.20 6.80 -1.33
N LEU A 8 -21.20 6.04 -0.87
CA LEU A 8 -21.32 5.16 0.28
C LEU A 8 -20.71 5.82 1.52
N ASN A 9 -21.43 5.74 2.64
CA ASN A 9 -20.91 6.14 3.94
C ASN A 9 -20.18 4.96 4.57
N TYR A 10 -18.88 4.87 4.30
CA TYR A 10 -18.05 3.81 4.86
C TYR A 10 -17.94 3.94 6.38
N THR A 11 -18.29 2.88 7.10
CA THR A 11 -18.01 2.79 8.55
C THR A 11 -16.54 2.43 8.81
N PHE A 12 -15.93 1.65 7.90
CA PHE A 12 -14.54 1.21 7.98
C PHE A 12 -13.91 1.20 6.59
N ILE A 13 -12.66 1.65 6.51
CA ILE A 13 -11.77 1.50 5.35
C ILE A 13 -10.52 0.79 5.88
N LEU A 14 -10.11 -0.30 5.22
CA LEU A 14 -9.06 -1.20 5.72
C LEU A 14 -7.88 -1.25 4.76
N LYS A 15 -6.70 -1.59 5.29
CA LYS A 15 -5.48 -1.80 4.51
C LYS A 15 -5.20 -3.29 4.37
N VAL A 16 -4.72 -3.72 3.19
CA VAL A 16 -4.38 -5.14 2.96
C VAL A 16 -3.20 -5.55 3.84
N GLU A 17 -2.29 -4.61 4.07
CA GLU A 17 -1.09 -4.72 4.91
C GLU A 17 -1.42 -5.05 6.37
N THR A 18 -2.58 -4.59 6.87
CA THR A 18 -3.06 -4.80 8.25
C THR A 18 -4.30 -5.68 8.31
N LEU A 19 -4.67 -6.35 7.22
CA LEU A 19 -5.96 -7.03 7.05
C LEU A 19 -6.26 -8.04 8.17
N ASP A 20 -5.27 -8.83 8.59
CA ASP A 20 -5.44 -9.84 9.65
C ASP A 20 -5.88 -9.19 10.98
N ALA A 21 -5.28 -8.05 11.34
CA ALA A 21 -5.62 -7.29 12.55
C ALA A 21 -6.96 -6.56 12.40
N ASP A 22 -7.18 -5.94 11.24
CA ASP A 22 -8.37 -5.17 10.93
C ASP A 22 -9.64 -6.04 10.94
N GLN A 23 -9.57 -7.22 10.31
CA GLN A 23 -10.66 -8.21 10.35
C GLN A 23 -11.00 -8.64 11.77
N SER A 24 -9.98 -8.93 12.58
CA SER A 24 -10.16 -9.35 13.98
C SER A 24 -10.86 -8.27 14.80
N LEU A 25 -10.43 -7.02 14.63
CA LEU A 25 -11.01 -5.87 15.31
C LEU A 25 -12.47 -5.63 14.92
N ILE A 26 -12.81 -5.73 13.62
CA ILE A 26 -14.18 -5.53 13.14
C ILE A 26 -15.11 -6.65 13.61
N ILE A 27 -14.68 -7.91 13.51
CA ILE A 27 -15.47 -9.06 13.97
C ILE A 27 -15.84 -8.90 15.44
N LYS A 28 -14.89 -8.46 16.27
CA LYS A 28 -15.12 -8.16 17.68
C LYS A 28 -16.06 -6.97 17.88
N LYS A 29 -15.84 -5.84 17.19
CA LYS A 29 -16.70 -4.65 17.29
C LYS A 29 -18.16 -4.93 16.92
N LEU A 30 -18.40 -5.87 16.01
CA LEU A 30 -19.74 -6.26 15.55
C LEU A 30 -20.33 -7.45 16.34
N ASN A 31 -19.62 -7.97 17.35
CA ASN A 31 -20.02 -9.16 18.13
C ASN A 31 -20.30 -10.40 17.26
N LEU A 32 -19.46 -10.61 16.23
CA LEU A 32 -19.61 -11.70 15.25
C LEU A 32 -18.65 -12.88 15.49
N GLU A 33 -17.94 -12.89 16.61
CA GLU A 33 -16.90 -13.88 16.94
C GLU A 33 -17.41 -15.33 16.95
N SER A 34 -18.70 -15.54 17.23
CA SER A 34 -19.35 -16.86 17.20
C SER A 34 -19.80 -17.30 15.80
N LYS A 35 -19.81 -16.40 14.81
CA LYS A 35 -20.37 -16.63 13.46
C LYS A 35 -19.31 -16.70 12.37
N ILE A 36 -18.28 -15.86 12.48
CA ILE A 36 -17.23 -15.74 11.46
C ILE A 36 -15.86 -15.60 12.13
N ARG A 37 -14.82 -15.89 11.35
CA ARG A 37 -13.42 -15.76 11.76
C ARG A 37 -12.64 -15.03 10.66
N PRO A 38 -11.52 -14.35 10.99
CA PRO A 38 -10.62 -13.79 9.99
C PRO A 38 -10.12 -14.89 9.04
N ILE A 39 -10.14 -14.61 7.73
CA ILE A 39 -9.60 -15.51 6.70
C ILE A 39 -8.84 -14.65 5.71
N HIS A 40 -7.58 -15.02 5.47
CA HIS A 40 -6.74 -14.41 4.44
C HIS A 40 -6.35 -15.45 3.39
N ARG A 41 -7.20 -15.63 2.37
CA ARG A 41 -7.06 -16.70 1.35
C ARG A 41 -5.93 -16.44 0.34
N HIS A 42 -5.59 -15.18 0.14
CA HIS A 42 -4.55 -14.73 -0.79
C HIS A 42 -3.43 -14.02 -0.05
N LYS A 43 -2.99 -14.60 1.07
CA LYS A 43 -1.73 -14.18 1.70
C LYS A 43 -0.66 -14.41 0.63
N GLY A 44 -0.21 -13.32 -0.01
CA GLY A 44 0.71 -13.37 -1.13
C GLY A 44 1.85 -14.34 -0.83
N SER A 45 2.32 -15.08 -1.85
CA SER A 45 3.38 -16.04 -1.60
C SER A 45 4.52 -15.34 -0.86
N GLN A 46 5.08 -16.02 0.14
CA GLN A 46 6.33 -15.61 0.82
C GLN A 46 7.53 -15.64 -0.15
N ASP A 47 7.29 -15.53 -1.47
CA ASP A 47 8.31 -15.49 -2.50
C ASP A 47 9.03 -14.15 -2.38
N LYS A 48 10.13 -14.20 -1.64
CA LYS A 48 11.45 -13.53 -1.68
C LYS A 48 11.68 -12.26 -2.53
N LEU A 49 10.83 -11.92 -3.47
CA LEU A 49 10.97 -10.80 -4.40
C LEU A 49 9.98 -9.70 -4.02
N ASN A 50 10.48 -8.58 -3.52
CA ASN A 50 9.72 -7.35 -3.37
C ASN A 50 9.49 -6.73 -4.77
N PRO A 51 8.27 -6.79 -5.34
CA PRO A 51 8.03 -6.31 -6.71
C PRO A 51 8.33 -4.82 -6.84
N SER A 52 8.00 -4.02 -5.82
CA SER A 52 8.33 -2.60 -5.80
C SER A 52 9.83 -2.40 -5.99
N LYS A 53 10.68 -3.13 -5.25
CA LYS A 53 12.14 -3.04 -5.43
C LYS A 53 12.60 -3.43 -6.84
N ILE A 54 11.98 -4.45 -7.46
CA ILE A 54 12.31 -4.89 -8.84
C ILE A 54 12.00 -3.81 -9.87
N TYR A 55 10.87 -3.13 -9.74
CA TYR A 55 10.43 -2.15 -10.74
C TYR A 55 11.04 -0.77 -10.49
N PHE A 56 11.08 -0.32 -9.23
CA PHE A 56 11.64 1.00 -8.90
C PHE A 56 13.15 1.09 -9.17
N ARG A 57 13.90 -0.02 -9.14
CA ARG A 57 15.33 0.01 -9.54
C ARG A 57 15.60 0.30 -11.01
N GLN A 58 14.55 0.30 -11.84
CA GLN A 58 14.67 0.62 -13.26
C GLN A 58 14.52 2.13 -13.52
N LEU A 59 14.16 2.90 -12.49
CA LEU A 59 13.89 4.32 -12.56
C LEU A 59 14.99 5.14 -11.89
N THR A 60 15.24 6.34 -12.40
CA THR A 60 16.07 7.34 -11.73
C THR A 60 15.29 8.02 -10.59
N GLN A 61 15.97 8.68 -9.66
CA GLN A 61 15.32 9.45 -8.60
C GLN A 61 14.40 10.55 -9.15
N GLN A 62 14.76 11.16 -10.29
CA GLN A 62 13.90 12.12 -10.97
C GLN A 62 12.61 11.46 -11.46
N GLN A 63 12.71 10.31 -12.12
CA GLN A 63 11.54 9.57 -12.60
C GLN A 63 10.64 9.11 -11.45
N ILE A 64 11.21 8.72 -10.31
CA ILE A 64 10.46 8.39 -9.10
C ILE A 64 9.72 9.63 -8.58
N SER A 65 10.34 10.81 -8.59
CA SER A 65 9.68 12.06 -8.19
C SER A 65 8.53 12.44 -9.12
N GLU A 66 8.71 12.29 -10.43
CA GLU A 66 7.65 12.52 -11.41
C GLU A 66 6.49 11.53 -11.23
N LEU A 67 6.80 10.26 -10.95
CA LEU A 67 5.80 9.23 -10.65
C LEU A 67 5.04 9.55 -9.36
N TYR A 68 5.76 9.92 -8.30
CA TYR A 68 5.16 10.34 -7.03
C TYR A 68 4.24 11.55 -7.25
N ASN A 69 4.70 12.59 -7.95
CA ASN A 69 3.88 13.76 -8.23
C ASN A 69 2.61 13.43 -9.00
N LYS A 70 2.67 12.48 -9.94
CA LYS A 70 1.50 12.00 -10.68
C LYS A 70 0.48 11.29 -9.79
N TYR A 71 0.93 10.49 -8.83
CA TYR A 71 0.08 9.69 -7.94
C TYR A 71 -0.02 10.26 -6.52
N LYS A 72 0.36 11.53 -6.32
CA LYS A 72 0.49 12.15 -4.99
C LYS A 72 -0.79 12.03 -4.17
N LEU A 73 -1.94 12.23 -4.82
CA LEU A 73 -3.24 12.11 -4.18
C LEU A 73 -3.48 10.70 -3.63
N ASP A 74 -3.09 9.65 -4.37
CA ASP A 74 -3.24 8.27 -3.91
C ASP A 74 -2.32 7.97 -2.71
N PHE A 75 -1.06 8.46 -2.75
CA PHE A 75 -0.14 8.34 -1.64
C PHE A 75 -0.67 9.00 -0.36
N GLU A 76 -1.19 10.22 -0.47
CA GLU A 76 -1.77 10.96 0.65
C GLU A 76 -3.06 10.31 1.15
N MET A 77 -3.95 9.92 0.25
CA MET A 77 -5.25 9.34 0.59
C MET A 77 -5.12 8.00 1.30
N PHE A 78 -4.11 7.19 0.95
CA PHE A 78 -3.87 5.89 1.56
C PHE A 78 -2.75 5.88 2.59
N ASP A 79 -2.14 7.04 2.87
CA ASP A 79 -1.06 7.19 3.85
C ASP A 79 0.11 6.25 3.55
N TYR A 80 0.63 6.36 2.31
CA TYR A 80 1.86 5.71 1.85
C TYR A 80 2.98 6.74 1.72
N SER A 81 4.23 6.30 1.96
CA SER A 81 5.43 7.11 1.75
C SER A 81 6.20 6.65 0.52
N ALA A 82 6.69 7.61 -0.28
CA ALA A 82 7.56 7.33 -1.42
C ALA A 82 9.04 7.19 -1.05
N GLU A 83 9.43 7.55 0.19
CA GLU A 83 10.83 7.62 0.63
C GLU A 83 11.61 6.33 0.37
N ILE A 84 11.01 5.18 0.66
CA ILE A 84 11.65 3.88 0.46
C ILE A 84 11.98 3.62 -1.02
N TYR A 85 11.21 4.16 -1.95
CA TYR A 85 11.41 3.93 -3.38
C TYR A 85 12.60 4.70 -3.94
N TYR A 86 12.93 5.87 -3.39
CA TYR A 86 14.15 6.61 -3.74
C TYR A 86 15.41 5.79 -3.45
N SER A 87 15.41 5.02 -2.36
CA SER A 87 16.51 4.10 -2.02
C SER A 87 16.70 2.95 -3.03
N TYR A 88 15.72 2.72 -3.90
CA TYR A 88 15.78 1.68 -4.92
C TYR A 88 16.25 2.21 -6.27
N ALA A 89 16.30 3.52 -6.48
CA ALA A 89 16.58 4.14 -7.77
C ALA A 89 17.89 3.65 -8.41
N SER A 90 17.93 3.58 -9.74
CA SER A 90 19.08 3.14 -10.51
C SER A 90 20.33 4.02 -10.32
N ASP A 91 20.11 5.29 -10.00
CA ASP A 91 21.11 6.34 -9.78
C ASP A 91 21.30 6.70 -8.30
N PHE A 92 20.77 5.88 -7.36
CA PHE A 92 20.82 6.17 -5.92
C PHE A 92 22.24 6.48 -5.40
N PHE A 93 23.24 5.70 -5.82
CA PHE A 93 24.62 5.88 -5.36
C PHE A 93 25.29 7.15 -5.91
N GLN A 94 24.82 7.72 -7.02
CA GLN A 94 25.36 8.97 -7.56
C GLN A 94 25.00 10.19 -6.69
N TYR A 95 24.08 10.03 -5.73
CA TYR A 95 23.57 11.09 -4.86
C TYR A 95 24.15 11.07 -3.44
N ILE A 96 24.82 9.98 -3.03
CA ILE A 96 25.46 9.88 -1.69
C ILE A 96 26.91 10.40 -1.71
N ASP A 97 27.49 10.56 -2.91
CA ASP A 97 28.84 11.10 -3.11
C ASP A 97 28.89 12.64 -3.14
N TYR A 98 27.85 13.34 -2.64
CA TYR A 98 27.76 14.80 -2.55
C TYR A 98 27.32 15.28 -1.16
#